data_AF-A0A1T5HUH0-F1
#
_entry.id   AF-A0A1T5HUH0-F1
#
_cell.length_a   1.000
_cell.length_b   1.000
_cell.length_c   1.000
_cell.angle_alpha   90.00
_cell.angle_beta   90.00
_cell.angle_gamma   90.00
#
_symmetry.space_group_name_H-M   'P 1'
#
loop_
_entity.id
_entity.type
_entity.pdbx_description
1 polymer ?
#
loop_
_entity_poly.entity_id
_entity_poly.type
_entity_poly.pdbx_seq_one_letter_code
_entity_poly.pdbx_strand_id
1 'polypeptide(L)'
;MIENLIDYYTSNLTFYSIVTQKNGIIKNSLFLVVALIPSGLFFYFHVNELYILLLTIIPLLIASILIGRYFNAMTIKKLYPEIYISRFKWSHEMINVMIYNRLDSYLKEKKLINKTGEIKRLISEKAKNERLPFMFCSSAFIALFLPLWYSYIDKVLDYFKSDLKAITLITLLITILITSIIMYFPMIYSFRDRFLSRYKKLNDLSELLDEYELMKK
;
A
#
# COMPACT_ATOMS: atom_id res chain seq x y z
N MET A 1 -15.21 -11.87 18.99
CA MET A 1 -16.10 -10.82 18.42
C MET A 1 -15.29 -9.77 17.66
N ILE A 2 -14.42 -9.02 18.34
CA ILE A 2 -13.64 -7.92 17.72
C ILE A 2 -12.67 -8.43 16.66
N GLU A 3 -11.95 -9.53 16.91
CA GLU A 3 -11.04 -10.12 15.90
C GLU A 3 -11.81 -10.49 14.63
N ASN A 4 -12.95 -11.15 14.77
CA ASN A 4 -13.80 -11.51 13.63
C ASN A 4 -14.25 -10.27 12.83
N LEU A 5 -14.47 -9.13 13.50
CA LEU A 5 -14.81 -7.87 12.83
C LEU A 5 -13.60 -7.26 12.12
N ILE A 6 -12.41 -7.33 12.73
CA ILE A 6 -11.14 -6.87 12.12
C ILE A 6 -10.77 -7.72 10.90
N ASP A 7 -10.95 -9.04 11.00
CA ASP A 7 -10.72 -10.00 9.92
C ASP A 7 -11.71 -9.77 8.79
N TYR A 8 -12.98 -9.55 9.13
CA TYR A 8 -14.01 -9.19 8.16
C TYR A 8 -13.70 -7.85 7.47
N TYR A 9 -13.28 -6.84 8.23
CA TYR A 9 -12.86 -5.55 7.68
C TYR A 9 -11.72 -5.71 6.68
N THR A 10 -10.67 -6.41 7.08
CA THR A 10 -9.49 -6.64 6.23
C THR A 10 -9.86 -7.40 4.94
N SER A 11 -10.77 -8.37 5.05
CA SER A 11 -11.10 -9.28 3.96
C SER A 11 -12.21 -8.76 3.04
N ASN A 12 -13.09 -7.87 3.51
CA ASN A 12 -14.33 -7.53 2.80
C ASN A 12 -14.66 -6.04 2.71
N LEU A 13 -14.07 -5.18 3.55
CA LEU A 13 -14.43 -3.76 3.67
C LEU A 13 -13.34 -2.81 3.18
N THR A 14 -12.28 -3.30 2.53
CA THR A 14 -11.23 -2.44 1.97
C THR A 14 -11.25 -2.48 0.45
N PHE A 15 -10.95 -1.36 -0.21
CA PHE A 15 -10.77 -1.35 -1.67
C PHE A 15 -9.71 -2.36 -2.13
N TYR A 16 -8.69 -2.57 -1.29
CA TYR A 16 -7.69 -3.59 -1.56
C TYR A 16 -8.31 -4.98 -1.68
N SER A 17 -9.12 -5.41 -0.71
CA SER A 17 -9.71 -6.75 -0.72
C SER A 17 -10.83 -6.91 -1.74
N ILE A 18 -11.61 -5.87 -1.97
CA ILE A 18 -12.73 -5.86 -2.93
C ILE A 18 -12.22 -5.96 -4.37
N VAL A 19 -11.17 -5.21 -4.71
CA VAL A 19 -10.71 -5.05 -6.10
C VAL A 19 -9.26 -5.49 -6.27
N THR A 20 -8.34 -4.87 -5.54
CA THR A 20 -6.90 -4.97 -5.85
C THR A 20 -6.33 -6.38 -5.67
N GLN A 21 -6.77 -7.11 -4.64
CA GLN A 21 -6.30 -8.45 -4.34
C GLN A 21 -6.63 -9.44 -5.48
N LYS A 22 -7.72 -9.20 -6.23
CA LYS A 22 -8.11 -10.04 -7.38
C LYS A 22 -7.11 -9.94 -8.54
N ASN A 23 -6.27 -8.91 -8.56
CA ASN A 23 -5.25 -8.66 -9.58
C ASN A 23 -3.82 -8.96 -9.10
N GLY A 24 -3.66 -9.70 -7.99
CA GLY A 24 -2.37 -9.90 -7.33
C GLY A 24 -1.27 -10.44 -8.26
N ILE A 25 -1.58 -11.43 -9.09
CA ILE A 25 -0.62 -12.02 -10.05
C ILE A 25 -0.16 -10.96 -11.06
N ILE A 26 -1.09 -10.23 -11.65
CA ILE A 26 -0.80 -9.23 -12.69
C ILE A 26 0.05 -8.10 -12.11
N LYS A 27 -0.29 -7.62 -10.91
CA LYS A 27 0.52 -6.62 -10.21
C LYS A 27 1.94 -7.13 -9.98
N ASN A 28 2.08 -8.31 -9.40
CA ASN A 28 3.39 -8.94 -9.16
C ASN A 28 4.21 -9.07 -10.46
N SER A 29 3.57 -9.47 -11.56
CA SER A 29 4.23 -9.59 -12.88
C SER A 29 4.65 -8.24 -13.47
N LEU A 30 3.82 -7.20 -13.37
CA LEU A 30 4.19 -5.85 -13.81
C LEU A 30 5.42 -5.32 -13.08
N PHE A 31 5.55 -5.65 -11.80
CA PHE A 31 6.72 -5.28 -11.02
C PHE A 31 7.98 -6.06 -11.41
N LEU A 32 7.87 -7.36 -11.72
CA LEU A 32 8.99 -8.12 -12.27
C LEU A 32 9.51 -7.48 -13.57
N VAL A 33 8.61 -7.02 -14.44
CA VAL A 33 8.98 -6.31 -15.67
C VAL A 33 9.71 -5.00 -15.37
N VAL A 34 9.23 -4.20 -14.41
CA VAL A 34 9.87 -2.94 -13.99
C VAL A 34 11.21 -3.16 -13.29
N ALA A 35 11.46 -4.31 -12.66
CA ALA A 35 12.74 -4.62 -12.02
C ALA A 35 13.75 -5.23 -13.00
N LEU A 36 13.31 -6.16 -13.85
CA LEU A 36 14.16 -6.91 -14.76
C LEU A 36 14.63 -6.07 -15.94
N ILE A 37 13.77 -5.22 -16.52
CA ILE A 37 14.14 -4.39 -17.67
C ILE A 37 15.28 -3.43 -17.30
N PRO A 38 15.19 -2.59 -16.24
CA PRO A 38 16.28 -1.71 -15.87
C PRO A 38 17.56 -2.45 -15.47
N SER A 39 17.43 -3.61 -14.81
CA SER A 39 18.59 -4.44 -14.45
C SER A 39 19.29 -4.99 -15.69
N GLY A 40 18.54 -5.52 -16.66
CA GLY A 40 19.10 -6.02 -17.92
C GLY A 40 19.74 -4.92 -18.76
N LEU A 41 19.11 -3.74 -18.82
CA LEU A 41 19.66 -2.56 -19.49
C LEU A 41 20.93 -2.06 -18.80
N PHE A 42 20.98 -2.10 -17.47
CA PHE A 42 22.16 -1.76 -16.70
C PHE A 42 23.36 -2.66 -17.03
N PHE A 43 23.14 -3.98 -17.10
CA PHE A 43 24.18 -4.94 -17.47
C PHE A 43 24.64 -4.79 -18.94
N TYR A 44 23.70 -4.57 -19.86
CA TYR A 44 23.98 -4.47 -21.30
C TYR A 44 24.71 -3.17 -21.68
N PHE A 45 24.31 -2.03 -21.11
CA PHE A 45 24.83 -0.72 -21.51
C PHE A 45 26.10 -0.27 -20.77
N HIS A 46 26.60 -1.05 -19.81
CA HIS A 46 27.87 -0.78 -19.12
C HIS A 46 28.13 0.72 -18.85
N VAL A 47 27.21 1.34 -18.07
CA VAL A 47 27.38 2.62 -17.35
C VAL A 47 27.99 3.80 -18.13
N ASN A 48 27.70 3.96 -19.43
CA ASN A 48 28.13 5.18 -20.15
C ASN A 48 27.02 6.19 -20.42
N GLU A 49 25.78 5.74 -20.59
CA GLU A 49 24.67 6.57 -21.08
C GLU A 49 23.53 6.62 -20.06
N LEU A 50 23.83 7.24 -18.93
CA LEU A 50 22.99 7.18 -17.73
C LEU A 50 21.60 7.83 -17.92
N TYR A 51 21.51 8.79 -18.84
CA TYR A 51 20.25 9.40 -19.25
C TYR A 51 19.30 8.38 -19.91
N ILE A 52 19.81 7.39 -20.64
CA ILE A 52 19.00 6.33 -21.30
C ILE A 52 18.31 5.49 -20.23
N LEU A 53 19.02 5.20 -19.13
CA LEU A 53 18.49 4.40 -18.04
C LEU A 53 17.37 5.13 -17.28
N LEU A 54 17.52 6.43 -17.00
CA LEU A 54 16.48 7.26 -16.38
C LEU A 54 15.27 7.44 -17.30
N LEU A 55 15.51 7.67 -18.60
CA LEU A 55 14.48 7.71 -19.63
C LEU A 55 13.74 6.38 -19.79
N THR A 56 14.28 5.27 -19.28
CA THR A 56 13.61 3.97 -19.33
C THR A 56 12.87 3.66 -18.03
N ILE A 57 13.50 3.88 -16.87
CA ILE A 57 12.91 3.56 -15.56
C ILE A 57 11.68 4.41 -15.26
N ILE A 58 11.77 5.73 -15.47
CA ILE A 58 10.68 6.64 -15.11
C ILE A 58 9.40 6.31 -15.91
N PRO A 59 9.45 6.16 -17.25
CA PRO A 59 8.28 5.73 -18.02
C PRO A 59 7.78 4.34 -17.66
N LEU A 60 8.66 3.39 -17.34
CA LEU A 60 8.26 2.05 -16.88
C LEU A 60 7.50 2.11 -15.55
N LEU A 61 7.95 2.94 -14.60
CA LEU A 61 7.26 3.16 -13.33
C LEU A 61 5.88 3.78 -13.57
N ILE A 62 5.81 4.83 -14.38
CA ILE A 62 4.53 5.48 -14.73
C ILE A 62 3.59 4.49 -15.43
N ALA A 63 4.09 3.73 -16.40
CA ALA A 63 3.34 2.71 -17.11
C ALA A 63 2.82 1.64 -16.14
N SER A 64 3.63 1.17 -15.19
CA SER A 64 3.20 0.18 -14.21
C SER A 64 2.05 0.66 -13.32
N ILE A 65 2.08 1.94 -12.91
CA ILE A 65 1.00 2.56 -12.14
C ILE A 65 -0.27 2.64 -12.99
N LEU A 66 -0.16 3.11 -14.23
CA LEU A 66 -1.30 3.23 -15.15
C LEU A 66 -1.91 1.88 -15.48
N ILE A 67 -1.09 0.87 -15.79
CA ILE A 67 -1.53 -0.49 -16.06
C ILE A 67 -2.20 -1.09 -14.81
N GLY A 68 -1.64 -0.88 -13.61
CA GLY A 68 -2.26 -1.31 -12.36
C GLY A 68 -3.63 -0.67 -12.13
N ARG A 69 -3.79 0.62 -12.44
CA ARG A 69 -5.09 1.32 -12.40
C ARG A 69 -6.06 0.78 -13.43
N TYR A 70 -5.59 0.50 -14.65
CA TYR A 70 -6.37 -0.09 -15.72
C TYR A 70 -6.96 -1.44 -15.30
N PHE A 71 -6.13 -2.34 -14.75
CA PHE A 71 -6.61 -3.63 -14.28
C PHE A 71 -7.63 -3.49 -13.16
N ASN A 72 -7.41 -2.59 -12.20
CA ASN A 72 -8.41 -2.32 -11.17
C ASN A 72 -9.75 -1.84 -11.77
N ALA A 73 -9.71 -0.93 -12.75
CA ALA A 73 -10.93 -0.46 -13.43
C ALA A 73 -11.64 -1.59 -14.20
N MET A 74 -10.89 -2.49 -14.85
CA MET A 74 -11.46 -3.65 -15.53
C MET A 74 -12.06 -4.67 -14.56
N THR A 75 -11.45 -4.86 -13.39
CA THR A 75 -12.02 -5.69 -12.32
C THR A 75 -13.32 -5.10 -11.80
N ILE A 76 -13.36 -3.78 -11.59
CA ILE A 76 -14.59 -3.08 -11.21
C ILE A 76 -15.64 -3.23 -12.30
N LYS A 77 -15.29 -3.02 -13.57
CA LYS A 77 -16.23 -3.22 -14.70
C LYS A 77 -16.85 -4.61 -14.71
N LYS A 78 -16.06 -5.65 -14.37
CA LYS A 78 -16.51 -7.04 -14.38
C LYS A 78 -17.38 -7.39 -13.17
N LEU A 79 -17.01 -6.94 -11.98
CA LEU A 79 -17.63 -7.38 -10.72
C LEU A 79 -18.69 -6.41 -10.20
N TYR A 80 -18.54 -5.12 -10.50
CA TYR A 80 -19.32 -3.99 -9.97
C TYR A 80 -19.54 -2.96 -11.09
N PRO A 81 -20.24 -3.33 -12.18
CA PRO A 81 -20.40 -2.47 -13.36
C PRO A 81 -21.02 -1.11 -13.05
N GLU A 82 -21.87 -1.03 -12.02
CA GLU A 82 -22.49 0.20 -11.53
C GLU A 82 -21.48 1.22 -10.98
N ILE A 83 -20.31 0.76 -10.51
CA ILE A 83 -19.24 1.62 -9.96
C ILE A 83 -18.29 2.11 -11.08
N TYR A 84 -18.28 1.45 -12.23
CA TYR A 84 -17.33 1.72 -13.30
C TYR A 84 -17.66 3.02 -14.04
N ILE A 85 -16.64 3.88 -14.23
CA ILE A 85 -16.77 5.12 -15.01
C ILE A 85 -16.00 5.01 -16.33
N SER A 86 -14.71 4.65 -16.27
CA SER A 86 -13.88 4.53 -17.47
C SER A 86 -12.64 3.67 -17.23
N ARG A 87 -11.82 3.48 -18.28
CA ARG A 87 -10.63 2.60 -18.27
C ARG A 87 -9.62 2.87 -17.15
N PHE A 88 -9.66 4.05 -16.50
CA PHE A 88 -8.78 4.41 -15.39
C PHE A 88 -9.51 5.06 -14.20
N LYS A 89 -10.86 5.10 -14.24
CA LYS A 89 -11.69 5.82 -13.27
C LYS A 89 -12.88 4.97 -12.84
N TRP A 90 -13.27 5.16 -11.59
CA TRP A 90 -14.41 4.52 -10.95
C TRP A 90 -15.00 5.48 -9.91
N SER A 91 -16.26 5.26 -9.51
CA SER A 91 -16.91 6.09 -8.50
C SER A 91 -16.41 5.72 -7.10
N HIS A 92 -15.69 6.63 -6.45
CA HIS A 92 -15.28 6.45 -5.06
C HIS A 92 -16.47 6.45 -4.11
N GLU A 93 -17.47 7.29 -4.39
CA GLU A 93 -18.70 7.39 -3.59
C GLU A 93 -19.46 6.06 -3.59
N MET A 94 -19.66 5.44 -4.76
CA MET A 94 -20.38 4.16 -4.84
C MET A 94 -19.60 3.00 -4.20
N ILE A 95 -18.26 3.07 -4.19
CA ILE A 95 -17.45 2.11 -3.42
C ILE A 95 -17.70 2.27 -1.92
N ASN A 96 -17.74 3.50 -1.43
CA ASN A 96 -18.02 3.76 -0.02
C ASN A 96 -19.42 3.24 0.34
N VAL A 97 -20.43 3.55 -0.46
CA VAL A 97 -21.79 3.00 -0.29
C VAL A 97 -21.78 1.46 -0.26
N MET A 98 -21.04 0.81 -1.15
CA MET A 98 -20.90 -0.65 -1.14
C MET A 98 -20.25 -1.16 0.14
N ILE A 99 -19.19 -0.51 0.62
CA ILE A 99 -18.51 -0.86 1.88
C ILE A 99 -19.48 -0.73 3.05
N TYR A 100 -20.26 0.35 3.13
CA TYR A 100 -21.26 0.54 4.18
C TYR A 100 -22.35 -0.52 4.14
N ASN A 101 -22.89 -0.84 2.97
CA ASN A 101 -23.90 -1.88 2.83
C ASN A 101 -23.39 -3.26 3.29
N ARG A 102 -22.11 -3.57 3.02
CA ARG A 102 -21.47 -4.81 3.50
C ARG A 102 -21.22 -4.80 5.00
N LEU A 103 -20.90 -3.66 5.59
CA LEU A 103 -20.76 -3.50 7.04
C LEU A 103 -22.12 -3.65 7.72
N ASP A 104 -23.15 -2.96 7.23
CA ASP A 104 -24.52 -3.04 7.73
C ASP A 104 -25.05 -4.48 7.71
N SER A 105 -24.87 -5.17 6.59
CA SER A 105 -25.27 -6.57 6.41
C SER A 105 -24.57 -7.47 7.44
N TYR A 106 -23.27 -7.29 7.66
CA TYR A 106 -22.51 -8.05 8.65
C TYR A 106 -22.98 -7.78 10.08
N LEU A 107 -23.20 -6.51 10.43
CA LEU A 107 -23.68 -6.13 11.75
C LEU A 107 -25.10 -6.67 12.02
N LYS A 108 -25.98 -6.68 11.00
CA LYS A 108 -27.30 -7.33 11.05
C LYS A 108 -27.19 -8.82 11.27
N GLU A 109 -26.43 -9.51 10.44
CA GLU A 109 -26.26 -10.97 10.50
C GLU A 109 -25.70 -11.42 11.86
N LYS A 110 -24.70 -10.68 12.38
CA LYS A 110 -24.08 -11.00 13.68
C LYS A 110 -24.83 -10.42 14.89
N LYS A 111 -25.98 -9.77 14.68
CA LYS A 111 -26.80 -9.11 15.74
C LYS A 111 -25.99 -8.10 16.57
N LEU A 112 -25.11 -7.34 15.91
CA LEU A 112 -24.20 -6.36 16.50
C LEU A 112 -24.64 -4.91 16.33
N ILE A 113 -25.73 -4.64 15.60
CA ILE A 113 -26.20 -3.27 15.29
C ILE A 113 -26.40 -2.42 16.56
N ASN A 114 -26.94 -2.99 17.62
CA ASN A 114 -27.22 -2.26 18.86
C ASN A 114 -26.02 -2.22 19.81
N LYS A 115 -24.89 -2.81 19.41
CA LYS A 115 -23.65 -2.90 20.19
C LYS A 115 -22.51 -2.08 19.57
N THR A 116 -22.77 -1.25 18.56
CA THR A 116 -21.74 -0.47 17.86
C THR A 116 -20.93 0.40 18.80
N GLY A 117 -21.58 1.09 19.75
CA GLY A 117 -20.90 1.88 20.77
C GLY A 117 -19.98 1.05 21.69
N GLU A 118 -20.42 -0.13 22.11
CA GLU A 118 -19.60 -1.07 22.90
C GLU A 118 -18.40 -1.58 22.08
N ILE A 119 -18.63 -1.93 20.81
CA ILE A 119 -17.61 -2.38 19.86
C ILE A 119 -16.56 -1.29 19.68
N LYS A 120 -16.96 -0.03 19.49
CA LYS A 120 -16.04 1.11 19.33
C LYS A 120 -15.18 1.32 20.57
N ARG A 121 -15.78 1.25 21.77
CA ARG A 121 -15.02 1.32 23.03
C ARG A 121 -13.93 0.25 23.08
N LEU A 122 -14.28 -0.99 22.76
CA LEU A 122 -13.33 -2.10 22.79
C LEU A 122 -12.26 -2.00 21.68
N ILE A 123 -12.61 -1.50 20.50
CA ILE A 123 -11.64 -1.20 19.43
C ILE A 123 -10.65 -0.12 19.90
N SER A 124 -11.14 0.95 20.55
CA SER A 124 -10.32 2.04 21.07
C SER A 124 -9.36 1.57 22.17
N GLU A 125 -9.83 0.75 23.11
CA GLU A 125 -8.97 0.13 24.14
C GLU A 125 -7.87 -0.72 23.51
N LYS A 126 -8.23 -1.51 22.49
CA LYS A 126 -7.25 -2.33 21.77
C LYS A 126 -6.26 -1.49 20.97
N ALA A 127 -6.72 -0.42 20.34
CA ALA A 127 -5.86 0.52 19.61
C ALA A 127 -4.86 1.19 20.57
N LYS A 128 -5.27 1.55 21.79
CA LYS A 128 -4.35 2.08 22.80
C LYS A 128 -3.23 1.10 23.15
N ASN A 129 -3.55 -0.19 23.27
CA ASN A 129 -2.55 -1.23 23.56
C ASN A 129 -1.57 -1.45 22.38
N GLU A 130 -2.06 -1.31 21.14
CA GLU A 130 -1.24 -1.46 19.92
C GLU A 130 -0.46 -0.18 19.56
N ARG A 131 -0.78 0.97 20.17
CA ARG A 131 -0.13 2.27 19.90
C ARG A 131 1.34 2.28 20.29
N LEU A 132 1.67 1.80 21.49
CA LEU A 132 3.05 1.84 22.01
C LEU A 132 3.99 0.96 21.16
N PRO A 133 3.65 -0.32 20.87
CA PRO A 133 4.46 -1.15 19.98
C PRO A 133 4.61 -0.55 18.57
N PHE A 134 3.55 0.04 18.02
CA PHE A 134 3.61 0.72 16.72
C PHE A 134 4.59 1.91 16.74
N MET A 135 4.54 2.74 17.78
CA MET A 135 5.46 3.86 17.96
C MET A 135 6.90 3.37 18.09
N PHE A 136 7.16 2.38 18.94
CA PHE A 136 8.50 1.81 19.12
C PHE A 136 9.06 1.23 17.81
N CYS A 137 8.29 0.42 17.08
CA CYS A 137 8.73 -0.14 15.82
C CYS A 137 9.04 0.96 14.78
N SER A 138 8.18 1.98 14.70
CA SER A 138 8.35 3.08 13.76
C SER A 138 9.57 3.94 14.13
N SER A 139 9.76 4.24 15.41
CA SER A 139 10.92 4.96 15.94
C SER A 139 12.22 4.17 15.76
N ALA A 140 12.22 2.86 16.02
CA ALA A 140 13.38 2.00 15.79
C ALA A 140 13.73 1.94 14.29
N PHE A 141 12.73 1.83 13.42
CA PHE A 141 12.94 1.87 11.97
C PHE A 141 13.60 3.19 11.54
N ILE A 142 13.07 4.33 12.00
CA ILE A 142 13.62 5.65 11.70
C ILE A 142 15.03 5.80 12.27
N ALA A 143 15.26 5.35 13.51
CA ALA A 143 16.57 5.44 14.17
C ALA A 143 17.64 4.57 13.48
N LEU A 144 17.26 3.45 12.87
CA LEU A 144 18.15 2.62 12.05
C LEU A 144 18.34 3.22 10.65
N PHE A 145 17.29 3.81 10.08
CA PHE A 145 17.31 4.36 8.73
C PHE A 145 18.10 5.67 8.65
N LEU A 146 17.98 6.56 9.63
CA LEU A 146 18.61 7.88 9.61
C LEU A 146 20.14 7.83 9.51
N PRO A 147 20.88 7.01 10.28
CA PRO A 147 22.34 6.90 10.15
C PRO A 147 22.76 6.31 8.80
N LEU A 148 22.01 5.32 8.29
CA LEU A 148 22.25 4.75 6.97
C LEU A 148 22.04 5.79 5.88
N TRP A 149 20.97 6.58 5.98
CA TRP A 149 20.67 7.67 5.04
C TRP A 149 21.70 8.79 5.13
N TYR A 150 22.14 9.17 6.34
CA TYR A 150 23.18 10.17 6.54
C TYR A 150 24.51 9.71 5.94
N SER A 151 24.97 8.50 6.27
CA SER A 151 26.20 7.92 5.71
C SER A 151 26.12 7.79 4.19
N TYR A 152 24.93 7.49 3.66
CA TYR A 152 24.67 7.47 2.24
C TYR A 152 24.86 8.85 1.60
N ILE A 153 24.21 9.89 2.13
CA ILE A 153 24.30 11.25 1.62
C ILE A 153 25.74 11.77 1.71
N ASP A 154 26.42 11.51 2.82
CA ASP A 154 27.82 11.89 3.04
C ASP A 154 28.73 11.30 1.96
N LYS A 155 28.64 9.98 1.73
CA LYS A 155 29.37 9.31 0.65
C LYS A 155 29.01 9.84 -0.73
N VAL A 156 27.72 10.08 -1.01
CA VAL A 156 27.28 10.65 -2.29
C VAL A 156 27.87 12.05 -2.52
N LEU A 157 27.91 12.89 -1.49
CA LEU A 157 28.49 14.23 -1.56
C LEU A 157 30.02 14.19 -1.78
N ASP A 158 30.71 13.22 -1.18
CA ASP A 158 32.14 13.00 -1.44
C ASP A 158 32.41 12.55 -2.87
N TYR A 159 31.59 11.63 -3.41
CA TYR A 159 31.68 11.22 -4.81
C TYR A 159 31.30 12.34 -5.80
N PHE A 160 30.56 13.37 -5.36
CA PHE A 160 30.19 14.55 -6.16
C PHE A 160 31.39 15.38 -6.58
N LYS A 161 32.50 15.25 -5.85
CA LYS A 161 33.76 15.92 -6.17
C LYS A 161 34.64 15.13 -7.14
N SER A 162 34.34 13.86 -7.41
CA SER A 162 35.24 12.95 -8.15
C SER A 162 34.65 12.29 -9.40
N ASP A 163 33.38 11.86 -9.40
CA ASP A 163 32.77 11.20 -10.58
C ASP A 163 31.23 11.17 -10.53
N LEU A 164 30.60 11.94 -11.41
CA LEU A 164 29.14 12.05 -11.55
C LEU A 164 28.47 10.71 -11.94
N LYS A 165 29.20 9.81 -12.63
CA LYS A 165 28.68 8.49 -13.03
C LYS A 165 28.51 7.57 -11.81
N ALA A 166 29.45 7.61 -10.87
CA ALA A 166 29.42 6.79 -9.66
C ALA A 166 28.24 7.14 -8.73
N ILE A 167 27.95 8.44 -8.57
CA ILE A 167 26.81 8.92 -7.77
C ILE A 167 25.50 8.45 -8.32
N THR A 168 25.34 8.56 -9.64
CA THR A 168 24.05 8.26 -10.23
C THR A 168 23.82 6.76 -10.31
N LEU A 169 24.87 5.95 -10.45
CA LEU A 169 24.84 4.51 -10.24
C LEU A 169 24.38 4.15 -8.82
N ILE A 170 24.96 4.77 -7.81
CA ILE A 170 24.65 4.56 -6.40
C ILE A 170 23.19 4.96 -6.09
N THR A 171 22.75 6.11 -6.59
CA THR A 171 21.37 6.61 -6.44
C THR A 171 20.37 5.69 -7.14
N LEU A 172 20.73 5.17 -8.30
CA LEU A 172 19.93 4.21 -9.06
C LEU A 172 19.79 2.89 -8.31
N LEU A 173 20.88 2.32 -7.80
CA LEU A 173 20.87 1.09 -7.03
C LEU A 173 20.00 1.23 -5.76
N ILE A 174 20.04 2.39 -5.11
CA ILE A 174 19.19 2.67 -3.96
C ILE A 174 17.74 2.92 -4.35
N THR A 175 17.49 3.56 -5.48
CA THR A 175 16.14 3.70 -6.01
C THR A 175 15.56 2.33 -6.34
N ILE A 176 16.34 1.45 -6.98
CA ILE A 176 15.97 0.05 -7.25
C ILE A 176 15.74 -0.68 -5.93
N LEU A 177 16.63 -0.56 -4.94
CA LEU A 177 16.51 -1.20 -3.63
C LEU A 177 15.27 -0.73 -2.86
N ILE A 178 15.04 0.58 -2.77
CA ILE A 178 13.85 1.18 -2.12
C ILE A 178 12.59 0.71 -2.86
N THR A 179 12.61 0.73 -4.19
CA THR A 179 11.50 0.24 -5.01
C THR A 179 11.28 -1.25 -4.79
N SER A 180 12.34 -2.05 -4.64
CA SER A 180 12.29 -3.48 -4.29
C SER A 180 11.75 -3.71 -2.87
N ILE A 181 12.11 -2.89 -1.88
CA ILE A 181 11.57 -2.97 -0.51
C ILE A 181 10.07 -2.60 -0.50
N ILE A 182 9.67 -1.56 -1.23
CA ILE A 182 8.27 -1.21 -1.50
C ILE A 182 7.55 -2.29 -2.34
N MET A 183 8.30 -3.11 -3.09
CA MET A 183 7.78 -4.20 -3.94
C MET A 183 7.61 -5.52 -3.18
N TYR A 184 8.42 -5.81 -2.16
CA TYR A 184 8.20 -6.91 -1.21
C TYR A 184 7.15 -6.57 -0.15
N PHE A 185 6.60 -5.35 -0.18
CA PHE A 185 5.55 -4.89 0.73
C PHE A 185 4.29 -5.78 0.75
N PRO A 186 3.86 -6.47 -0.33
CA PRO A 186 2.82 -7.50 -0.31
C PRO A 186 3.21 -8.82 0.39
N MET A 187 4.50 -9.14 0.50
CA MET A 187 5.01 -10.26 1.30
C MET A 187 5.19 -9.84 2.78
N ILE A 188 5.65 -8.60 2.98
CA ILE A 188 5.65 -7.89 4.26
C ILE A 188 4.21 -7.62 4.70
N TYR A 189 3.17 -7.70 3.86
CA TYR A 189 1.77 -7.52 4.25
C TYR A 189 1.39 -8.47 5.39
N SER A 190 1.99 -9.66 5.49
CA SER A 190 1.76 -10.53 6.64
C SER A 190 2.42 -10.02 7.93
N PHE A 191 3.56 -9.32 7.85
CA PHE A 191 4.25 -8.69 8.98
C PHE A 191 3.62 -7.33 9.33
N ARG A 192 3.27 -6.54 8.32
CA ARG A 192 2.53 -5.28 8.39
C ARG A 192 1.12 -5.51 8.93
N ASP A 193 0.35 -6.45 8.38
CA ASP A 193 -1.02 -6.74 8.85
C ASP A 193 -1.04 -7.32 10.26
N ARG A 194 0.03 -8.00 10.70
CA ARG A 194 0.16 -8.51 12.06
C ARG A 194 0.71 -7.49 13.08
N PHE A 195 1.62 -6.60 12.69
CA PHE A 195 2.29 -5.68 13.63
C PHE A 195 2.18 -4.18 13.30
N LEU A 196 2.43 -3.74 12.06
CA LEU A 196 2.53 -2.29 11.76
C LEU A 196 1.21 -1.62 11.37
N SER A 197 0.27 -2.35 10.76
CA SER A 197 -1.03 -1.80 10.35
C SER A 197 -2.16 -2.18 11.29
N ARG A 198 -1.94 -3.00 12.32
CA ARG A 198 -3.05 -3.41 13.19
C ARG A 198 -3.65 -2.21 13.93
N TYR A 199 -2.79 -1.33 14.47
CA TYR A 199 -3.20 -0.04 15.03
C TYR A 199 -3.97 0.80 14.00
N LYS A 200 -3.44 0.96 12.79
CA LYS A 200 -4.10 1.72 11.72
C LYS A 200 -5.46 1.12 11.35
N LYS A 201 -5.54 -0.20 11.15
CA LYS A 201 -6.79 -0.93 10.83
C LYS A 201 -7.85 -0.75 11.91
N LEU A 202 -7.45 -0.74 13.19
CA LEU A 202 -8.36 -0.50 14.30
C LEU A 202 -8.93 0.93 14.24
N ASN A 203 -8.10 1.93 13.94
CA ASN A 203 -8.56 3.30 13.76
C ASN A 203 -9.45 3.48 12.53
N ASP A 204 -9.02 2.96 11.37
CA ASP A 204 -9.79 3.03 10.12
C ASP A 204 -11.15 2.32 10.27
N LEU A 205 -11.21 1.20 11.01
CA LEU A 205 -12.47 0.50 11.33
C LEU A 205 -13.34 1.29 12.31
N SER A 206 -12.73 1.97 13.30
CA SER A 206 -13.46 2.84 14.22
C SER A 206 -14.12 4.00 13.46
N GLU A 207 -13.36 4.66 12.57
CA GLU A 207 -13.85 5.75 11.73
C GLU A 207 -14.98 5.27 10.81
N LEU A 208 -14.85 4.09 10.20
CA LEU A 208 -15.92 3.50 9.39
C LEU A 208 -17.21 3.24 10.21
N LEU A 209 -17.07 2.87 11.49
CA LEU A 209 -18.21 2.71 12.40
C LEU A 209 -18.80 4.06 12.83
N ASP A 210 -17.98 5.11 12.98
CA ASP A 210 -18.45 6.49 13.18
C ASP A 210 -19.30 6.96 12.00
N GLU A 211 -18.79 6.82 10.79
CA GLU A 211 -19.48 7.19 9.55
C GLU A 211 -20.80 6.40 9.39
N TYR A 212 -20.77 5.09 9.65
CA TYR A 212 -21.97 4.24 9.63
C TYR A 212 -23.06 4.73 10.59
N GLU A 213 -22.70 5.12 11.82
CA GLU A 213 -23.66 5.64 12.79
C GLU A 213 -24.25 6.99 12.38
N LEU A 214 -23.47 7.82 11.68
CA LEU A 214 -23.95 9.10 11.14
C LEU A 214 -24.94 8.92 9.99
N MET A 215 -24.73 7.95 9.10
CA MET A 215 -25.64 7.68 7.97
C MET A 215 -26.93 6.96 8.36
N LYS A 216 -27.02 6.43 9.58
CA LYS A 216 -28.25 5.81 10.10
C LYS A 216 -29.23 6.84 10.69
N LYS A 217 -28.77 8.07 10.95
CA LYS A 217 -29.59 9.18 11.44
C LYS A 217 -30.27 9.90 10.28
#